data_AF-A0A7V0RK15-F1
#
_entry.id   AF-A0A7V0RK15-F1
#
_cell.length_a   1.000
_cell.length_b   1.000
_cell.length_c   1.000
_cell.angle_alpha   90.00
_cell.angle_beta   90.00
_cell.angle_gamma   90.00
#
_symmetry.space_group_name_H-M   'P 1'
#
loop_
_entity.id
_entity.type
_entity.pdbx_description
1 polymer ?
#
loop_
_entity_poly.entity_id
_entity_poly.type
_entity_poly.pdbx_seq_one_letter_code
_entity_poly.pdbx_strand_id
1 'polypeptide(L)'
;STLSLAYAQTHADRVSELILRGIFTLRRRELEWFYQEGCSWIYPDAFEAYLSPIPEDERHDMIGAYYRRLTGSDRAAQLEAARAWSVWEGTTLSLLHDETRVNQFGAGGFALAFARIECHYFMHGGFFERDDQLIANAHLLGDIPGVIVHGRYDVVTPLKTAWDLAKAWPRAELKIVPGSGHAMTEPGIVHELVSATRKFGPDTAA
;
A
#
# COMPACT_ATOMS: atom_id res chain seq x y z
N SER A 1 2.17 6.37 -1.01
CA SER A 1 3.22 6.69 -1.99
C SER A 1 2.64 6.94 -3.38
N THR A 2 1.76 6.07 -3.88
CA THR A 2 1.09 6.16 -5.21
C THR A 2 0.60 7.56 -5.58
N LEU A 3 -0.30 8.16 -4.78
CA LEU A 3 -0.89 9.46 -5.09
C LEU A 3 0.16 10.59 -5.06
N SER A 4 1.10 10.55 -4.11
CA SER A 4 2.19 11.53 -4.03
C SER A 4 3.06 11.52 -5.28
N LEU A 5 3.37 10.33 -5.82
CA LEU A 5 4.13 10.19 -7.07
C LEU A 5 3.32 10.70 -8.26
N ALA A 6 2.06 10.29 -8.41
CA ALA A 6 1.20 10.75 -9.49
C ALA A 6 1.06 12.28 -9.50
N TYR A 7 0.84 12.87 -8.32
CA TYR A 7 0.76 14.33 -8.16
C TYR A 7 2.07 15.02 -8.54
N ALA A 8 3.21 14.57 -7.98
CA ALA A 8 4.51 15.18 -8.24
C ALA A 8 4.96 15.05 -9.70
N GLN A 9 4.62 13.95 -10.37
CA GLN A 9 4.90 13.75 -11.80
C GLN A 9 4.05 14.66 -12.70
N THR A 10 2.89 15.11 -12.21
CA THR A 10 1.99 16.03 -12.94
C THR A 10 2.28 17.50 -12.63
N HIS A 11 2.70 17.79 -11.40
CA HIS A 11 2.85 19.14 -10.85
C HIS A 11 4.21 19.30 -10.14
N ALA A 12 5.30 18.99 -10.84
CA ALA A 12 6.66 18.99 -10.27
C ALA A 12 7.06 20.36 -9.70
N ASP A 13 6.60 21.46 -10.32
CA ASP A 13 6.83 22.85 -9.88
C ASP A 13 6.18 23.18 -8.52
N ARG A 14 5.28 22.32 -8.03
CA ARG A 14 4.55 22.50 -6.77
C ARG A 14 5.09 21.66 -5.63
N VAL A 15 6.13 20.88 -5.87
CA VAL A 15 6.70 19.94 -4.91
C VAL A 15 8.14 20.32 -4.65
N SER A 16 8.40 20.84 -3.45
CA SER A 16 9.76 21.16 -3.01
C SER A 16 10.54 19.90 -2.66
N GLU A 17 9.93 18.95 -1.93
CA GLU A 17 10.53 17.68 -1.52
C GLU A 17 9.48 16.58 -1.38
N LEU A 18 9.92 15.31 -1.36
CA LEU A 18 9.04 14.16 -1.14
C LEU A 18 9.58 13.25 -0.04
N ILE A 19 8.72 12.93 0.95
CA ILE A 19 8.97 11.88 1.94
C ILE A 19 7.96 10.77 1.68
N LEU A 20 8.43 9.65 1.15
CA LEU A 20 7.60 8.52 0.77
C LEU A 20 7.85 7.34 1.71
N ARG A 21 6.80 6.58 2.01
CA ARG A 21 6.86 5.35 2.80
C ARG A 21 5.99 4.27 2.17
N GLY A 22 6.40 3.01 2.31
CA GLY A 22 5.61 1.87 1.82
C GLY A 22 5.31 2.06 0.34
N ILE A 23 6.37 2.04 -0.48
CA ILE A 23 6.26 2.32 -1.91
C ILE A 23 5.34 1.29 -2.57
N PHE A 24 4.25 1.83 -3.11
CA PHE A 24 3.25 1.13 -3.88
C PHE A 24 3.10 1.87 -5.20
N THR A 25 3.17 1.15 -6.31
CA THR A 25 3.04 1.75 -7.65
C THR A 25 1.90 1.17 -8.48
N LEU A 26 1.03 0.37 -7.86
CA LEU A 26 -0.16 -0.24 -8.49
C LEU A 26 0.12 -1.17 -9.67
N ARG A 27 1.36 -1.62 -9.87
CA ARG A 27 1.64 -2.65 -10.89
C ARG A 27 0.86 -3.91 -10.55
N ARG A 28 0.38 -4.62 -11.57
CA ARG A 28 -0.44 -5.83 -11.43
C ARG A 28 0.22 -6.86 -10.53
N ARG A 29 1.54 -7.04 -10.64
CA ARG A 29 2.30 -7.96 -9.78
C ARG A 29 2.30 -7.60 -8.30
N GLU A 30 2.17 -6.31 -7.96
CA GLU A 30 2.06 -5.86 -6.56
C GLU A 30 0.67 -6.20 -6.02
N LEU A 31 -0.37 -6.02 -6.84
CA LEU A 31 -1.74 -6.40 -6.51
C LEU A 31 -1.88 -7.91 -6.36
N GLU A 32 -1.35 -8.68 -7.30
CA GLU A 32 -1.39 -10.15 -7.27
C GLU A 32 -0.63 -10.72 -6.07
N TRP A 33 0.53 -10.15 -5.74
CA TRP A 33 1.30 -10.53 -4.56
C TRP A 33 0.45 -10.49 -3.28
N PHE A 34 -0.34 -9.43 -3.09
CA PHE A 34 -1.04 -9.20 -1.83
C PHE A 34 -2.46 -9.77 -1.81
N TYR A 35 -3.18 -9.75 -2.94
CA TYR A 35 -4.60 -10.13 -3.00
C TYR A 35 -4.86 -11.46 -3.71
N GLN A 36 -3.87 -12.07 -4.38
CA GLN A 36 -4.06 -13.33 -5.10
C GLN A 36 -3.17 -14.45 -4.56
N GLU A 37 -1.85 -14.30 -4.68
CA GLU A 37 -0.88 -15.28 -4.21
C GLU A 37 0.49 -14.63 -3.98
N GLY A 38 1.07 -14.86 -2.80
CA GLY A 38 2.37 -14.29 -2.41
C GLY A 38 2.43 -14.06 -0.91
N CYS A 39 1.80 -12.98 -0.45
CA CYS A 39 1.63 -12.73 0.99
C CYS A 39 0.87 -13.87 1.68
N SER A 40 -0.03 -14.54 0.96
CA SER A 40 -0.74 -15.75 1.40
C SER A 40 0.17 -16.90 1.84
N TRP A 41 1.41 -16.96 1.35
CA TRP A 41 2.39 -17.98 1.77
C TRP A 41 2.98 -17.68 3.14
N ILE A 42 2.92 -16.43 3.58
CA ILE A 42 3.44 -15.96 4.87
C ILE A 42 2.33 -16.01 5.93
N TYR A 43 1.08 -15.72 5.55
CA TYR A 43 -0.09 -15.70 6.44
C TYR A 43 -1.21 -16.62 5.94
N PRO A 44 -0.97 -17.93 5.78
CA PRO A 44 -1.98 -18.85 5.24
C PRO A 44 -3.23 -18.93 6.13
N ASP A 45 -3.04 -18.89 7.45
CA ASP A 45 -4.10 -18.89 8.46
C ASP A 45 -5.03 -17.65 8.36
N ALA A 46 -4.47 -16.45 8.19
CA ALA A 46 -5.26 -15.25 7.97
C ALA A 46 -5.89 -15.22 6.56
N PHE A 47 -5.20 -15.78 5.56
CA PHE A 47 -5.68 -15.79 4.18
C PHE A 47 -6.90 -16.70 3.99
N GLU A 48 -7.05 -17.78 4.77
CA GLU A 48 -8.29 -18.61 4.76
C GLU A 48 -9.54 -17.77 5.04
N ALA A 49 -9.47 -16.83 5.99
CA ALA A 49 -10.58 -15.92 6.30
C ALA A 49 -10.87 -14.93 5.16
N TYR A 50 -9.84 -14.51 4.41
CA TYR A 50 -9.98 -13.72 3.19
C TYR A 50 -10.61 -14.53 2.03
N LEU A 51 -10.31 -15.83 1.92
CA LEU A 51 -10.92 -16.67 0.89
C LEU A 51 -12.40 -17.01 1.17
N SER A 52 -12.78 -17.07 2.45
CA SER A 52 -14.08 -17.60 2.91
C SER A 52 -15.32 -16.99 2.23
N PRO A 53 -15.43 -15.66 2.01
CA PRO A 53 -16.62 -15.07 1.37
C PRO A 53 -16.69 -15.30 -0.15
N ILE A 54 -15.64 -15.89 -0.75
CA ILE A 54 -15.50 -16.07 -2.20
C ILE A 54 -15.61 -17.58 -2.55
N PRO A 55 -16.59 -17.98 -3.39
CA PRO A 55 -16.70 -19.32 -3.95
C PRO A 55 -15.44 -19.76 -4.67
N GLU A 56 -15.12 -21.06 -4.59
CA GLU A 56 -13.87 -21.62 -5.12
C GLU A 56 -13.65 -21.34 -6.62
N ASP A 57 -14.71 -21.36 -7.42
CA ASP A 57 -14.67 -21.10 -8.87
C ASP A 57 -14.38 -19.62 -9.20
N GLU A 58 -14.61 -18.70 -8.27
CA GLU A 58 -14.28 -17.27 -8.41
C GLU A 58 -12.87 -16.92 -7.91
N ARG A 59 -12.18 -17.81 -7.18
CA ARG A 59 -10.90 -17.50 -6.49
C ARG A 59 -9.70 -17.28 -7.41
N HIS A 60 -9.84 -17.53 -8.71
CA HIS A 60 -8.81 -17.23 -9.71
C HIS A 60 -8.62 -15.72 -9.95
N ASP A 61 -9.61 -14.89 -9.55
CA ASP A 61 -9.54 -13.43 -9.59
C ASP A 61 -10.19 -12.85 -8.33
N MET A 62 -9.43 -12.83 -7.24
CA MET A 62 -9.93 -12.39 -5.93
C MET A 62 -10.38 -10.92 -5.96
N ILE A 63 -9.63 -10.02 -6.60
CA ILE A 63 -9.98 -8.61 -6.68
C ILE A 63 -11.32 -8.43 -7.42
N GLY A 64 -11.49 -9.09 -8.57
CA GLY A 64 -12.77 -9.05 -9.30
C GLY A 64 -13.92 -9.68 -8.52
N ALA A 65 -13.69 -10.79 -7.83
CA ALA A 65 -14.70 -11.46 -7.00
C ALA A 65 -15.16 -10.61 -5.82
N TYR A 66 -14.24 -9.93 -5.15
CA TYR A 66 -14.54 -8.95 -4.11
C TYR A 66 -15.27 -7.74 -4.67
N TYR A 67 -14.81 -7.18 -5.80
CA TYR A 67 -15.43 -6.02 -6.42
C TYR A 67 -16.92 -6.25 -6.72
N ARG A 68 -17.26 -7.41 -7.32
CA ARG A 68 -18.66 -7.80 -7.59
C ARG A 68 -19.54 -7.73 -6.34
N ARG A 69 -19.06 -8.24 -5.20
CA ARG A 69 -19.80 -8.22 -3.92
C ARG A 69 -19.88 -6.81 -3.35
N LEU A 70 -18.77 -6.09 -3.35
CA LEU A 70 -18.64 -4.74 -2.80
C LEU A 70 -19.46 -3.67 -3.56
N THR A 71 -19.79 -3.92 -4.83
CA THR A 71 -20.62 -3.05 -5.67
C THR A 71 -22.00 -3.62 -6.00
N GLY A 72 -22.34 -4.82 -5.52
CA GLY A 72 -23.63 -5.47 -5.74
C GLY A 72 -24.77 -4.83 -4.93
N SER A 73 -25.98 -5.38 -5.03
CA SER A 73 -27.16 -4.90 -4.29
C SER A 73 -27.39 -5.62 -2.95
N ASP A 74 -26.76 -6.77 -2.72
CA ASP A 74 -26.87 -7.52 -1.46
C ASP A 74 -26.03 -6.86 -0.36
N ARG A 75 -26.74 -6.26 0.61
CA ARG A 75 -26.11 -5.53 1.70
C ARG A 75 -25.34 -6.44 2.66
N ALA A 76 -25.80 -7.67 2.88
CA ALA A 76 -25.13 -8.60 3.78
C ALA A 76 -23.80 -9.05 3.16
N ALA A 77 -23.83 -9.44 1.89
CA ALA A 77 -22.62 -9.82 1.14
C ALA A 77 -21.60 -8.68 1.04
N GLN A 78 -22.06 -7.43 0.85
CA GLN A 78 -21.18 -6.26 0.88
C GLN A 78 -20.43 -6.12 2.21
N LEU A 79 -21.14 -6.26 3.34
CA LEU A 79 -20.57 -6.08 4.67
C LEU A 79 -19.62 -7.22 5.05
N GLU A 80 -19.97 -8.46 4.69
CA GLU A 80 -19.12 -9.63 4.88
C GLU A 80 -17.82 -9.51 4.08
N ALA A 81 -17.93 -9.22 2.78
CA ALA A 81 -16.77 -9.02 1.91
C ALA A 81 -15.91 -7.84 2.38
N ALA A 82 -16.53 -6.71 2.74
CA ALA A 82 -15.80 -5.55 3.24
C ALA A 82 -15.00 -5.89 4.51
N ARG A 83 -15.60 -6.61 5.47
CA ARG A 83 -14.92 -7.00 6.69
C ARG A 83 -13.75 -7.94 6.40
N ALA A 84 -13.93 -8.96 5.58
CA ALA A 84 -12.86 -9.91 5.26
C ALA A 84 -11.68 -9.24 4.54
N TRP A 85 -11.96 -8.35 3.57
CA TRP A 85 -10.94 -7.56 2.89
C TRP A 85 -10.15 -6.68 3.85
N SER A 86 -10.84 -5.91 4.70
CA SER A 86 -10.17 -5.02 5.64
C SER A 86 -9.40 -5.77 6.73
N VAL A 87 -9.93 -6.87 7.25
CA VAL A 87 -9.25 -7.67 8.28
C VAL A 87 -7.97 -8.32 7.73
N TRP A 88 -7.98 -8.76 6.47
CA TRP A 88 -6.78 -9.27 5.79
C TRP A 88 -5.63 -8.25 5.88
N GLU A 89 -5.86 -7.02 5.42
CA GLU A 89 -4.83 -5.99 5.46
C GLU A 89 -4.48 -5.58 6.90
N GLY A 90 -5.47 -5.37 7.76
CA GLY A 90 -5.27 -5.03 9.17
C GLY A 90 -4.30 -5.98 9.88
N THR A 91 -4.39 -7.27 9.56
CA THR A 91 -3.58 -8.36 10.11
C THR A 91 -2.13 -8.32 9.66
N THR A 92 -1.87 -7.95 8.40
CA THR A 92 -0.54 -8.05 7.79
C THR A 92 0.27 -6.74 7.82
N LEU A 93 -0.31 -5.65 8.33
CA LEU A 93 0.32 -4.32 8.31
C LEU A 93 1.58 -4.17 9.17
N SER A 94 1.68 -4.84 10.31
CA SER A 94 2.87 -4.77 11.18
C SER A 94 3.66 -6.05 11.17
N LEU A 95 4.94 -5.94 11.55
CA LEU A 95 5.79 -7.11 11.73
C LEU A 95 5.28 -8.01 12.86
N LEU A 96 4.85 -7.40 13.97
CA LEU A 96 4.21 -8.08 15.08
C LEU A 96 2.71 -7.84 15.05
N HIS A 97 1.95 -8.85 15.46
CA HIS A 97 0.49 -8.78 15.49
C HIS A 97 -0.02 -7.64 16.38
N ASP A 98 -1.08 -6.96 15.93
CA ASP A 98 -1.72 -5.84 16.63
C ASP A 98 -3.24 -6.04 16.58
N GLU A 99 -3.78 -6.67 17.64
CA GLU A 99 -5.21 -6.95 17.76
C GLU A 99 -6.08 -5.69 17.70
N THR A 100 -5.57 -4.56 18.21
CA THR A 100 -6.32 -3.30 18.25
C THR A 100 -6.56 -2.82 16.82
N ARG A 101 -5.53 -2.84 15.98
CA ARG A 101 -5.66 -2.47 14.57
C ARG A 101 -6.57 -3.44 13.81
N VAL A 102 -6.44 -4.75 14.01
CA VAL A 102 -7.30 -5.74 13.33
C VAL A 102 -8.78 -5.46 13.64
N ASN A 103 -9.11 -5.19 14.91
CA ASN A 103 -10.46 -4.84 15.33
C ASN A 103 -10.97 -3.54 14.69
N GLN A 104 -10.11 -2.51 14.57
CA GLN A 104 -10.46 -1.26 13.90
C GLN A 104 -10.76 -1.46 12.41
N PHE A 105 -9.96 -2.28 11.73
CA PHE A 105 -10.17 -2.60 10.32
C PHE A 105 -11.47 -3.38 10.08
N GLY A 106 -11.89 -4.21 11.04
CA GLY A 106 -13.16 -4.93 10.98
C GLY A 106 -14.41 -4.10 11.32
N ALA A 107 -14.27 -2.81 11.69
CA ALA A 107 -15.40 -1.97 12.09
C ALA A 107 -16.27 -1.59 10.89
N GLY A 108 -17.57 -1.92 10.93
CA GLY A 108 -18.42 -1.97 9.72
C GLY A 108 -18.50 -0.71 8.86
N GLY A 109 -18.49 0.50 9.46
CA GLY A 109 -18.49 1.76 8.70
C GLY A 109 -17.15 2.01 7.99
N PHE A 110 -16.04 1.75 8.68
CA PHE A 110 -14.69 1.88 8.12
C PHE A 110 -14.45 0.81 7.05
N ALA A 111 -14.71 -0.46 7.37
CA ALA A 111 -14.45 -1.60 6.50
C ALA A 111 -15.11 -1.44 5.13
N LEU A 112 -16.37 -1.00 5.10
CA LEU A 112 -17.11 -0.82 3.86
C LEU A 112 -16.51 0.29 2.98
N ALA A 113 -16.21 1.46 3.55
CA ALA A 113 -15.62 2.55 2.80
C ALA A 113 -14.23 2.15 2.29
N PHE A 114 -13.41 1.59 3.18
CA PHE A 114 -12.05 1.12 2.91
C PHE A 114 -12.03 0.11 1.75
N ALA A 115 -12.72 -1.03 1.91
CA ALA A 115 -12.71 -2.10 0.92
C ALA A 115 -13.30 -1.67 -0.43
N ARG A 116 -14.39 -0.90 -0.43
CA ARG A 116 -15.00 -0.43 -1.69
C ARG A 116 -14.06 0.51 -2.46
N ILE A 117 -13.42 1.45 -1.77
CA ILE A 117 -12.54 2.42 -2.44
C ILE A 117 -11.27 1.72 -2.92
N GLU A 118 -10.60 0.93 -2.09
CA GLU A 118 -9.40 0.19 -2.50
C GLU A 118 -9.66 -0.72 -3.69
N CYS A 119 -10.64 -1.62 -3.54
CA CYS A 119 -10.96 -2.57 -4.58
C CYS A 119 -11.35 -1.86 -5.89
N HIS A 120 -12.05 -0.72 -5.80
CA HIS A 120 -12.35 0.11 -6.97
C HIS A 120 -11.09 0.63 -7.66
N TYR A 121 -10.12 1.19 -6.94
CA TYR A 121 -8.87 1.64 -7.56
C TYR A 121 -8.08 0.48 -8.17
N PHE A 122 -8.06 -0.68 -7.52
CA PHE A 122 -7.30 -1.85 -8.01
C PHE A 122 -7.93 -2.45 -9.26
N MET A 123 -9.25 -2.52 -9.32
CA MET A 123 -10.00 -2.97 -10.51
C MET A 123 -9.76 -2.09 -11.74
N HIS A 124 -9.45 -0.81 -11.54
CA HIS A 124 -9.18 0.14 -12.62
C HIS A 124 -7.68 0.37 -12.85
N GLY A 125 -6.81 -0.46 -12.28
CA GLY A 125 -5.35 -0.32 -12.44
C GLY A 125 -4.82 1.04 -11.98
N GLY A 126 -5.44 1.64 -10.96
CA GLY A 126 -5.12 2.98 -10.50
C GLY A 126 -5.49 4.11 -11.44
N PHE A 127 -6.25 3.83 -12.51
CA PHE A 127 -6.54 4.75 -13.61
C PHE A 127 -5.28 5.19 -14.38
N PHE A 128 -4.23 4.37 -14.35
CA PHE A 128 -3.01 4.60 -15.13
C PHE A 128 -3.16 4.07 -16.55
N GLU A 129 -2.45 4.69 -17.49
CA GLU A 129 -2.43 4.30 -18.91
C GLU A 129 -1.60 3.04 -19.16
N ARG A 130 -0.65 2.74 -18.25
CA ARG A 130 0.24 1.59 -18.31
C ARG A 130 0.61 1.09 -16.91
N ASP A 131 0.91 -0.21 -16.83
CA ASP A 131 1.17 -0.92 -15.57
C ASP A 131 2.29 -0.27 -14.73
N ASP A 132 3.39 0.10 -15.36
CA ASP A 132 4.58 0.65 -14.71
C ASP A 132 4.66 2.18 -14.72
N GLN A 133 3.54 2.88 -14.97
CA GLN A 133 3.51 4.33 -15.23
C GLN A 133 4.32 5.14 -14.21
N LEU A 134 4.11 4.91 -12.91
CA LEU A 134 4.79 5.68 -11.86
C LEU A 134 6.30 5.44 -11.81
N ILE A 135 6.78 4.26 -12.19
CA ILE A 135 8.23 3.97 -12.26
C ILE A 135 8.81 4.54 -13.55
N ALA A 136 8.12 4.34 -14.69
CA ALA A 136 8.55 4.87 -15.97
C ALA A 136 8.64 6.41 -15.97
N ASN A 137 7.70 7.08 -15.31
CA ASN A 137 7.63 8.52 -15.19
C ASN A 137 8.46 9.10 -14.03
N ALA A 138 9.25 8.29 -13.33
CA ALA A 138 10.08 8.78 -12.23
C ALA A 138 11.08 9.86 -12.66
N HIS A 139 11.48 9.87 -13.94
CA HIS A 139 12.31 10.94 -14.52
C HIS A 139 11.64 12.33 -14.49
N LEU A 140 10.30 12.40 -14.47
CA LEU A 140 9.55 13.67 -14.36
C LEU A 140 9.67 14.31 -12.97
N LEU A 141 10.12 13.57 -11.96
CA LEU A 141 10.43 14.12 -10.64
C LEU A 141 11.67 15.05 -10.69
N GLY A 142 12.47 15.00 -11.77
CA GLY A 142 13.58 15.91 -12.01
C GLY A 142 14.54 16.00 -10.81
N ASP A 143 14.77 17.22 -10.34
CA ASP A 143 15.69 17.52 -9.24
C ASP A 143 15.05 17.46 -7.84
N ILE A 144 13.75 17.15 -7.75
CA ILE A 144 13.02 17.07 -6.48
C ILE A 144 13.78 16.11 -5.55
N PRO A 145 14.31 16.60 -4.41
CA PRO A 145 14.93 15.74 -3.43
C PRO A 145 13.86 14.93 -2.69
N GLY A 146 14.26 13.77 -2.17
CA GLY A 146 13.34 13.02 -1.34
C GLY A 146 13.98 11.89 -0.56
N VAL A 147 13.18 11.31 0.32
CA VAL A 147 13.54 10.14 1.13
C VAL A 147 12.47 9.08 0.92
N ILE A 148 12.90 7.85 0.65
CA ILE A 148 12.04 6.66 0.58
C ILE A 148 12.32 5.83 1.83
N VAL A 149 11.35 5.70 2.72
CA VAL A 149 11.44 4.86 3.92
C VAL A 149 10.66 3.56 3.70
N HIS A 150 11.30 2.41 3.81
CA HIS A 150 10.64 1.13 3.52
C HIS A 150 11.08 0.02 4.46
N GLY A 151 10.11 -0.68 5.04
CA GLY A 151 10.38 -1.82 5.94
C GLY A 151 10.96 -3.01 5.17
N ARG A 152 12.00 -3.65 5.72
CA ARG A 152 12.59 -4.84 5.08
C ARG A 152 11.57 -5.96 4.89
N TYR A 153 10.65 -6.12 5.83
CA TYR A 153 9.65 -7.19 5.88
C TYR A 153 8.24 -6.66 5.61
N ASP A 154 8.12 -5.57 4.85
CA ASP A 154 6.84 -5.08 4.37
C ASP A 154 6.25 -6.09 3.37
N VAL A 155 5.26 -6.86 3.84
CA VAL A 155 4.53 -7.86 3.06
C VAL A 155 3.34 -7.28 2.29
N VAL A 156 2.91 -6.06 2.61
CA VAL A 156 1.79 -5.38 1.94
C VAL A 156 2.27 -4.76 0.64
N THR A 157 3.40 -4.05 0.71
CA THR A 157 4.09 -3.46 -0.44
C THR A 157 5.53 -3.95 -0.45
N PRO A 158 5.87 -5.04 -1.18
CA PRO A 158 7.21 -5.60 -1.15
C PRO A 158 8.31 -4.58 -1.47
N LEU A 159 9.42 -4.67 -0.74
CA LEU A 159 10.59 -3.79 -0.90
C LEU A 159 11.09 -3.66 -2.35
N LYS A 160 10.81 -4.69 -3.18
CA LYS A 160 11.12 -4.66 -4.62
C LYS A 160 10.62 -3.38 -5.30
N THR A 161 9.45 -2.85 -4.94
CA THR A 161 8.93 -1.62 -5.53
C THR A 161 9.73 -0.40 -5.11
N ALA A 162 10.09 -0.27 -3.82
CA ALA A 162 10.93 0.83 -3.35
C ALA A 162 12.33 0.81 -4.00
N TRP A 163 12.88 -0.39 -4.17
CA TRP A 163 14.17 -0.59 -4.84
C TRP A 163 14.13 -0.17 -6.31
N ASP A 164 13.04 -0.52 -7.03
CA ASP A 164 12.84 -0.10 -8.42
C ASP A 164 12.70 1.42 -8.55
N LEU A 165 11.92 2.02 -7.65
CA LEU A 165 11.72 3.48 -7.63
C LEU A 165 13.02 4.22 -7.35
N ALA A 166 13.81 3.79 -6.35
CA ALA A 166 15.09 4.41 -6.03
C ALA A 166 16.10 4.34 -7.19
N LYS A 167 16.07 3.26 -7.99
CA LYS A 167 16.86 3.17 -9.23
C LYS A 167 16.40 4.16 -10.30
N ALA A 168 15.09 4.38 -10.41
CA ALA A 168 14.49 5.27 -11.39
C ALA A 168 14.50 6.75 -10.99
N TRP A 169 14.66 7.06 -9.69
CA TRP A 169 14.73 8.41 -9.12
C TRP A 169 16.00 8.56 -8.25
N PRO A 170 17.18 8.79 -8.86
CA PRO A 170 18.47 8.79 -8.17
C PRO A 170 18.65 9.91 -7.13
N ARG A 171 17.79 10.95 -7.16
CA ARG A 171 17.76 12.03 -6.18
C ARG A 171 17.15 11.59 -4.84
N ALA A 172 16.44 10.46 -4.81
CA ALA A 172 15.89 9.91 -3.60
C ALA A 172 16.92 9.14 -2.79
N GLU A 173 16.92 9.36 -1.48
CA GLU A 173 17.64 8.53 -0.52
C GLU A 173 16.76 7.36 -0.08
N LEU A 174 17.17 6.12 -0.38
CA LEU A 174 16.45 4.92 0.05
C LEU A 174 16.92 4.47 1.45
N LYS A 175 16.01 4.53 2.42
CA LYS A 175 16.14 4.02 3.78
C LYS A 175 15.42 2.68 3.91
N ILE A 176 16.19 1.59 3.91
CA ILE A 176 15.64 0.25 4.17
C ILE A 176 15.72 -0.02 5.67
N VAL A 177 14.57 -0.09 6.33
CA VAL A 177 14.49 -0.22 7.78
C VAL A 177 14.51 -1.69 8.19
N PRO A 178 15.56 -2.17 8.88
CA PRO A 178 15.65 -3.55 9.33
C PRO A 178 14.60 -3.82 10.42
N GLY A 179 14.05 -5.04 10.44
CA GLY A 179 13.11 -5.46 11.49
C GLY A 179 11.81 -4.64 11.52
N SER A 180 11.34 -4.14 10.37
CA SER A 180 10.07 -3.41 10.27
C SER A 180 9.19 -3.92 9.13
N GLY A 181 7.89 -3.92 9.38
CA GLY A 181 6.83 -4.22 8.42
C GLY A 181 6.36 -2.98 7.63
N HIS A 182 5.07 -2.92 7.30
CA HIS A 182 4.48 -1.85 6.49
C HIS A 182 4.09 -0.62 7.30
N ALA A 183 3.57 -0.82 8.51
CA ALA A 183 2.90 0.20 9.30
C ALA A 183 3.82 1.41 9.57
N MET A 184 3.25 2.61 9.46
CA MET A 184 3.96 3.85 9.77
C MET A 184 4.47 3.89 11.22
N THR A 185 3.79 3.18 12.11
CA THR A 185 4.04 3.14 13.55
C THR A 185 5.14 2.16 13.96
N GLU A 186 5.74 1.41 13.02
CA GLU A 186 6.93 0.60 13.29
C GLU A 186 8.06 1.52 13.79
N PRO A 187 8.73 1.22 14.92
CA PRO A 187 9.67 2.16 15.55
C PRO A 187 10.77 2.67 14.62
N GLY A 188 11.34 1.80 13.79
CA GLY A 188 12.36 2.18 12.82
C GLY A 188 11.81 3.04 11.66
N ILE A 189 10.56 2.80 11.24
CA ILE A 189 9.89 3.61 10.22
C ILE A 189 9.61 5.02 10.78
N VAL A 190 9.09 5.11 12.01
CA VAL A 190 8.86 6.39 12.70
C VAL A 190 10.16 7.18 12.79
N HIS A 191 11.26 6.52 13.21
CA HIS A 191 12.57 7.17 13.31
C HIS A 191 12.99 7.82 11.98
N GLU A 192 12.98 7.06 10.89
CA GLU A 192 13.41 7.58 9.58
C GLU A 192 12.47 8.67 9.05
N LEU A 193 11.16 8.55 9.28
CA LEU A 193 10.20 9.59 8.89
C LEU A 193 10.42 10.90 9.65
N VAL A 194 10.64 10.85 10.96
CA VAL A 194 10.95 12.04 11.77
C VAL A 194 12.30 12.64 11.39
N SER A 195 13.29 11.80 11.10
CA SER A 195 14.60 12.26 10.61
C SER A 195 14.47 12.95 9.24
N ALA A 196 13.67 12.41 8.33
CA ALA A 196 13.41 13.00 7.02
C ALA A 196 12.65 14.34 7.11
N THR A 197 11.64 14.44 7.99
CA THR A 197 10.91 15.71 8.19
C THR A 197 11.78 16.78 8.83
N ARG A 198 12.71 16.41 9.73
CA ARG A 198 13.70 17.35 10.28
C ARG A 198 14.72 17.79 9.23
N LYS A 199 15.17 16.89 8.36
CA LYS A 199 16.11 17.18 7.26
C LYS A 199 15.57 18.24 6.29
N PHE A 200 14.27 18.20 5.99
CA PHE A 200 13.62 19.16 5.09
C PHE A 200 12.85 20.26 5.82
N GLY A 201 12.77 20.19 7.15
CA GLY A 201 12.12 21.19 7.98
C GLY A 201 12.96 22.47 8.07
N PRO A 202 12.35 23.58 8.53
CA PRO A 202 13.10 24.80 8.80
C PRO A 202 14.16 24.55 9.86
N ASP A 203 15.34 25.17 9.72
CA ASP A 203 16.37 25.15 10.77
C ASP A 203 15.78 25.73 12.06
N THR A 204 15.53 24.87 13.04
CA THR A 204 15.04 25.29 14.37
C THR A 204 16.18 25.83 15.26
N ALA A 205 17.36 26.06 14.69
CA ALA A 205 18.49 26.72 15.35
C ALA A 205 18.49 28.21 14.99
N ALA A 206 17.51 28.94 15.52
CA ALA A 206 17.46 30.40 15.56
C ALA A 206 16.98 30.86 16.93
#